data_AF-F1QU49-F1
#
_entry.id   AF-F1QU49-F1
#
_cell.length_a   1.000
_cell.length_b   1.000
_cell.length_c   1.000
_cell.angle_alpha   90.00
_cell.angle_beta   90.00
_cell.angle_gamma   90.00
#
_symmetry.space_group_name_H-M   'P 1'
#
loop_
_entity.id
_entity.type
_entity.pdbx_description
1 polymer ?
#
loop_
_entity_poly.entity_id
_entity_poly.type
_entity_poly.pdbx_seq_one_letter_code
_entity_poly.pdbx_strand_id
1 'polypeptide(L)'
;MADSTPRPALRPFKKPQTSYSERPSSTNLQSRTSSAPLKKPPQMDLLAKEEEYKRLNAKLEAKTAEIVRDAEKIMRDQNEVLSKPIFTCISIDSDSDLEVPGKPDVKKEPTSKQPTMMIMKNKSISAKSSKPSKPSSGNRKIQQKAPQTAVDDVAIPEDFGDFSLAKTISKIEDRVGDDLTEEHLQDDIMPSAGDEMGAEAQIRFLKAKLRVMQEELNRLSYACNKKDDENSTLTSKLKDLEEERARLQRTTNIQQTQVEKQKALAEESSRKSEGLQQQMAALQKELESMKRTFKQAASTHSATEVRLNRALEEAEKTKTQLNKLKQSTKDLSSQEHQKIEALQAENRKLERQKAELIVGFKKQLKLIDILKRQKMHYEAAKLLSFTEEEFMKALDWGKEVL
;
A
#
# COMPACT_ATOMS: atom_id res chain seq x y z
N MET A 1 -32.97 44.97 29.79
CA MET A 1 -33.67 43.67 29.76
C MET A 1 -32.88 42.76 28.82
N ALA A 2 -31.64 42.37 29.12
CA ALA A 2 -31.17 41.44 30.16
C ALA A 2 -31.57 39.98 29.87
N ASP A 3 -30.71 39.25 29.15
CA ASP A 3 -30.28 37.88 29.45
C ASP A 3 -29.17 37.48 28.43
N SER A 4 -27.89 37.33 28.84
CA SER A 4 -27.24 36.08 29.31
C SER A 4 -26.88 35.15 28.14
N THR A 5 -25.67 34.62 27.92
CA THR A 5 -24.32 34.64 28.54
C THR A 5 -23.40 33.95 27.51
N PRO A 6 -22.10 34.30 27.34
CA PRO A 6 -21.24 33.63 26.37
C PRO A 6 -20.51 32.41 26.96
N ARG A 7 -20.46 31.33 26.18
CA ARG A 7 -19.89 30.00 26.47
C ARG A 7 -18.34 30.04 26.52
N PRO A 8 -17.67 29.31 27.43
CA PRO A 8 -16.21 29.34 27.55
C PRO A 8 -15.51 28.42 26.52
N ALA A 9 -14.37 28.89 26.03
CA ALA A 9 -13.54 28.22 25.03
C ALA A 9 -12.76 27.02 25.61
N LEU A 10 -12.82 25.89 24.90
CA LEU A 10 -12.07 24.66 25.16
C LEU A 10 -10.57 24.87 24.82
N ARG A 11 -9.70 24.57 25.80
CA ARG A 11 -8.24 24.52 25.62
C ARG A 11 -7.84 23.24 24.87
N PRO A 12 -6.82 23.28 23.98
CA PRO A 12 -6.29 22.08 23.36
C PRO A 12 -5.22 21.42 24.24
N PHE A 13 -5.39 20.15 24.55
CA PHE A 13 -4.34 19.28 25.09
C PHE A 13 -3.27 19.03 24.02
N LYS A 14 -2.01 19.41 24.30
CA LYS A 14 -0.82 18.99 23.54
C LYS A 14 0.10 18.16 24.43
N LYS A 15 0.51 17.01 23.88
CA LYS A 15 1.27 15.89 24.46
C LYS A 15 2.69 16.28 24.89
N PRO A 16 3.28 15.59 25.89
CA PRO A 16 4.69 15.73 26.22
C PRO A 16 5.57 14.99 25.19
N GLN A 17 6.61 15.67 24.71
CA GLN A 17 7.72 15.08 23.95
C GLN A 17 8.67 14.39 24.93
N THR A 18 8.95 13.10 24.69
CA THR A 18 10.05 12.38 25.33
C THR A 18 11.25 12.38 24.38
N SER A 19 12.23 13.23 24.65
CA SER A 19 13.56 13.19 24.06
C SER A 19 14.46 12.28 24.90
N TYR A 20 14.85 11.12 24.38
CA TYR A 20 15.89 10.29 24.98
C TYR A 20 17.24 10.56 24.31
N SER A 21 18.02 11.32 25.08
CA SER A 21 19.48 11.39 25.26
C SER A 21 20.43 10.78 24.22
N GLU A 22 21.33 11.64 23.76
CA GLU A 22 22.56 11.36 23.05
C GLU A 22 23.56 10.53 23.89
N ARG A 23 24.35 9.71 23.17
CA ARG A 23 25.53 8.98 23.64
C ARG A 23 26.59 9.92 24.21
N PRO A 24 27.40 9.43 25.17
CA PRO A 24 28.82 9.73 25.16
C PRO A 24 29.68 8.47 25.03
N SER A 25 30.84 8.76 24.48
CA SER A 25 31.99 7.95 24.12
C SER A 25 32.57 7.06 25.20
N SER A 26 33.12 5.96 24.72
CA SER A 26 33.96 4.94 25.34
C SER A 26 35.17 5.46 26.11
N THR A 27 35.36 4.97 27.34
CA THR A 27 36.67 4.73 27.94
C THR A 27 36.64 3.49 28.82
N ASN A 28 37.66 2.64 28.61
CA ASN A 28 38.04 1.45 29.39
C ASN A 28 38.05 1.72 30.90
N LEU A 29 37.73 0.71 31.71
CA LEU A 29 38.56 0.22 32.82
C LEU A 29 37.97 -1.05 33.46
N GLN A 30 38.89 -1.85 33.99
CA GLN A 30 38.78 -3.27 34.28
C GLN A 30 38.05 -3.62 35.60
N SER A 31 37.65 -4.90 35.66
CA SER A 31 37.77 -5.83 36.81
C SER A 31 36.54 -6.12 37.71
N ARG A 32 36.20 -7.42 37.71
CA ARG A 32 35.79 -8.33 38.83
C ARG A 32 34.52 -7.95 39.62
N THR A 33 33.68 -8.84 40.14
CA THR A 33 33.35 -10.28 40.09
C THR A 33 32.15 -10.46 41.05
N SER A 34 31.27 -11.43 40.79
CA SER A 34 30.26 -12.01 41.75
C SER A 34 29.05 -11.10 42.04
N SER A 35 27.77 -11.50 42.05
CA SER A 35 27.11 -12.77 42.39
C SER A 35 25.62 -12.73 41.92
N ALA A 36 24.99 -13.89 41.73
CA ALA A 36 23.69 -14.13 41.08
C ALA A 36 22.43 -13.67 41.89
N PRO A 37 21.22 -13.67 41.29
CA PRO A 37 20.37 -14.88 41.35
C PRO A 37 19.63 -15.25 40.04
N LEU A 38 19.42 -16.56 39.87
CA LEU A 38 18.85 -17.26 38.72
C LEU A 38 17.43 -16.77 38.36
N LYS A 39 17.24 -16.29 37.12
CA LYS A 39 15.93 -16.16 36.48
C LYS A 39 15.64 -17.38 35.59
N LYS A 40 14.43 -17.92 35.74
CA LYS A 40 13.82 -18.99 34.94
C LYS A 40 14.12 -18.84 33.44
N PRO A 41 14.23 -19.95 32.68
CA PRO A 41 14.80 -19.93 31.35
C PRO A 41 13.95 -19.03 30.41
N PRO A 42 14.60 -18.26 29.51
CA PRO A 42 13.95 -17.29 28.61
C PRO A 42 12.91 -17.91 27.65
N GLN A 43 12.80 -19.24 27.61
CA GLN A 43 11.91 -19.97 26.73
C GLN A 43 10.42 -19.88 27.12
N MET A 44 10.10 -19.80 28.42
CA MET A 44 8.71 -19.64 28.88
C MET A 44 8.16 -18.24 28.58
N ASP A 45 9.02 -17.23 28.61
CA ASP A 45 8.65 -15.83 28.30
C ASP A 45 8.43 -15.65 26.78
N LEU A 46 9.22 -16.34 25.95
CA LEU A 46 9.01 -16.35 24.50
C LEU A 46 7.67 -16.99 24.11
N LEU A 47 7.28 -18.12 24.72
CA LEU A 47 6.01 -18.80 24.42
C LEU A 47 4.80 -17.93 24.79
N ALA A 48 4.82 -17.29 25.96
CA ALA A 48 3.76 -16.37 26.37
C ALA A 48 3.62 -15.18 25.39
N LYS A 49 4.76 -14.65 24.94
CA LYS A 49 4.78 -13.55 23.96
C LYS A 49 4.31 -14.00 22.58
N GLU A 50 4.60 -15.23 22.16
CA GLU A 50 4.09 -15.82 20.92
C GLU A 50 2.56 -15.96 20.95
N GLU A 51 2.00 -16.43 22.08
CA GLU A 51 0.54 -16.50 22.25
C GLU A 51 -0.13 -15.13 22.22
N GLU A 52 0.50 -14.12 22.83
CA GLU A 52 0.01 -12.73 22.77
C GLU A 52 0.01 -12.20 21.33
N TYR A 53 1.10 -12.41 20.58
CA TYR A 53 1.17 -12.02 19.17
C TYR A 53 0.14 -12.77 18.32
N LYS A 54 -0.10 -14.06 18.55
CA LYS A 54 -1.16 -14.82 17.88
C LYS A 54 -2.55 -14.23 18.18
N ARG A 55 -2.84 -13.87 19.44
CA ARG A 55 -4.10 -13.21 19.81
C ARG A 55 -4.25 -11.85 19.15
N LEU A 56 -3.19 -11.05 19.11
CA LEU A 56 -3.21 -9.73 18.48
C LEU A 56 -3.41 -9.86 16.96
N ASN A 57 -2.77 -10.84 16.32
CA ASN A 57 -2.91 -11.10 14.89
C ASN A 57 -4.34 -11.55 14.55
N ALA A 58 -4.92 -12.46 15.34
CA ALA A 58 -6.32 -12.86 15.18
C ALA A 58 -7.28 -11.67 15.31
N LYS A 59 -7.01 -10.73 16.23
CA LYS A 59 -7.80 -9.50 16.37
C LYS A 59 -7.62 -8.55 15.19
N LEU A 60 -6.41 -8.46 14.63
CA LEU A 60 -6.13 -7.68 13.43
C LEU A 60 -6.82 -8.27 12.20
N GLU A 61 -6.79 -9.59 12.05
CA GLU A 61 -7.48 -10.32 10.98
C GLU A 61 -9.00 -10.15 11.09
N ALA A 62 -9.58 -10.25 12.29
CA ALA A 62 -11.01 -10.00 12.52
C ALA A 62 -11.43 -8.57 12.15
N LYS A 63 -10.63 -7.56 12.56
CA LYS A 63 -10.88 -6.15 12.21
C LYS A 63 -10.73 -5.90 10.71
N THR A 64 -9.76 -6.57 10.07
CA THR A 64 -9.55 -6.48 8.62
C THR A 64 -10.74 -7.11 7.88
N ALA A 65 -11.24 -8.26 8.33
CA ALA A 65 -12.42 -8.90 7.77
C ALA A 65 -13.70 -8.05 7.94
N GLU A 66 -13.84 -7.34 9.06
CA GLU A 66 -14.95 -6.39 9.28
C GLU A 66 -14.89 -5.21 8.28
N ILE A 67 -13.73 -4.57 8.15
CA ILE A 67 -13.53 -3.45 7.21
C ILE A 67 -13.77 -3.90 5.76
N VAL A 68 -13.29 -5.08 5.37
CA VAL A 68 -13.53 -5.64 4.02
C VAL A 68 -15.02 -5.90 3.80
N ARG A 69 -15.73 -6.44 4.79
CA ARG A 69 -17.18 -6.68 4.69
C ARG A 69 -17.98 -5.38 4.54
N ASP A 70 -17.59 -4.33 5.27
CA ASP A 70 -18.19 -3.01 5.15
C ASP A 70 -17.93 -2.39 3.77
N ALA A 71 -16.69 -2.50 3.27
CA ALA A 71 -16.33 -2.04 1.93
C ALA A 71 -17.11 -2.79 0.83
N GLU A 72 -17.23 -4.12 0.93
CA GLU A 72 -18.03 -4.93 0.02
C GLU A 72 -19.51 -4.55 0.06
N LYS A 73 -20.06 -4.26 1.25
CA LYS A 73 -21.44 -3.78 1.39
C LYS A 73 -21.62 -2.42 0.70
N ILE A 74 -20.72 -1.47 0.93
CA ILE A 74 -20.76 -0.15 0.27
C ILE A 74 -20.68 -0.29 -1.26
N MET A 75 -19.79 -1.15 -1.76
CA MET A 75 -19.66 -1.41 -3.20
C MET A 75 -20.93 -2.06 -3.77
N ARG A 76 -21.55 -2.98 -3.03
CA ARG A 76 -22.80 -3.63 -3.44
C ARG A 76 -23.97 -2.64 -3.45
N ASP A 77 -24.09 -1.80 -2.42
CA ASP A 77 -25.12 -0.77 -2.31
C ASP A 77 -24.96 0.26 -3.45
N GLN A 78 -23.73 0.70 -3.75
CA GLN A 78 -23.45 1.56 -4.91
C GLN A 78 -23.78 0.88 -6.24
N ASN A 79 -23.38 -0.38 -6.42
CA ASN A 79 -23.68 -1.13 -7.64
C ASN A 79 -25.19 -1.37 -7.82
N GLU A 80 -25.94 -1.57 -6.74
CA GLU A 80 -27.41 -1.68 -6.76
C GLU A 80 -28.07 -0.36 -7.16
N VAL A 81 -27.56 0.77 -6.65
CA VAL A 81 -28.02 2.12 -7.05
C VAL A 81 -27.71 2.39 -8.53
N LEU A 82 -26.57 1.91 -9.03
CA LEU A 82 -26.18 2.07 -10.44
C LEU A 82 -26.89 1.09 -11.40
N SER A 83 -27.33 -0.08 -10.90
CA SER A 83 -28.00 -1.11 -11.72
C SER A 83 -29.52 -1.01 -11.75
N LYS A 84 -30.13 -0.16 -10.93
CA LYS A 84 -31.55 0.20 -11.06
C LYS A 84 -31.71 1.16 -12.24
N PRO A 85 -32.43 0.77 -13.30
CA PRO A 85 -32.63 1.65 -14.45
C PRO A 85 -33.41 2.90 -14.03
N ILE A 86 -32.85 4.07 -14.33
CA ILE A 86 -33.48 5.38 -14.15
C ILE A 86 -34.63 5.49 -15.16
N PHE A 87 -35.78 4.89 -14.83
CA PHE A 87 -37.03 5.12 -15.54
C PHE A 87 -37.80 6.24 -14.82
N THR A 88 -37.46 7.50 -15.06
CA THR A 88 -38.39 8.63 -14.86
C THR A 88 -37.93 9.86 -15.67
N CYS A 89 -38.57 10.01 -16.84
CA CYS A 89 -39.05 11.28 -17.41
C CYS A 89 -38.01 12.32 -17.91
N ILE A 90 -37.48 12.09 -19.12
CA ILE A 90 -37.14 13.16 -20.07
C ILE A 90 -37.70 12.75 -21.45
N SER A 91 -39.00 12.96 -21.65
CA SER A 91 -39.58 13.07 -22.99
C SER A 91 -40.02 14.51 -23.16
N ILE A 92 -39.12 15.28 -23.74
CA ILE A 92 -39.43 16.53 -24.43
C ILE A 92 -39.95 16.07 -25.78
N ASP A 93 -41.25 16.18 -26.02
CA ASP A 93 -41.73 16.42 -27.38
C ASP A 93 -42.99 17.26 -27.33
N SER A 94 -42.88 18.40 -27.98
CA SER A 94 -43.95 19.35 -28.21
C SER A 94 -44.70 18.87 -29.43
N ASP A 95 -46.02 18.66 -29.34
CA ASP A 95 -46.92 19.19 -30.33
C ASP A 95 -48.38 19.13 -29.88
N SER A 96 -49.10 20.10 -30.42
CA SER A 96 -50.41 20.59 -30.01
C SER A 96 -51.56 19.77 -30.60
N ASP A 97 -52.74 20.03 -30.04
CA ASP A 97 -54.09 19.80 -30.59
C ASP A 97 -54.84 18.47 -30.34
N LEU A 98 -55.85 18.65 -29.47
CA LEU A 98 -57.27 18.34 -29.68
C LEU A 98 -57.75 16.87 -29.73
N GLU A 99 -58.58 16.60 -28.70
CA GLU A 99 -59.82 15.81 -28.72
C GLU A 99 -59.82 14.31 -28.31
N VAL A 100 -60.39 14.14 -27.10
CA VAL A 100 -61.39 13.15 -26.66
C VAL A 100 -60.91 11.73 -26.27
N PRO A 101 -61.24 11.22 -25.05
CA PRO A 101 -60.63 10.04 -24.47
C PRO A 101 -61.48 8.76 -24.56
N GLY A 102 -60.84 7.64 -24.91
CA GLY A 102 -61.37 6.29 -24.81
C GLY A 102 -60.27 5.25 -24.51
N LYS A 103 -60.27 4.72 -23.28
CA LYS A 103 -59.49 3.55 -22.80
C LYS A 103 -60.13 2.22 -23.29
N PRO A 104 -59.53 1.04 -23.05
CA PRO A 104 -58.13 0.61 -23.16
C PRO A 104 -57.98 -0.82 -23.76
N ASP A 105 -56.73 -1.32 -23.74
CA ASP A 105 -56.32 -2.73 -23.58
C ASP A 105 -55.86 -3.52 -24.82
N VAL A 106 -54.99 -4.50 -24.55
CA VAL A 106 -54.36 -5.54 -25.42
C VAL A 106 -52.87 -5.34 -25.77
N LYS A 107 -52.05 -5.78 -24.82
CA LYS A 107 -50.84 -6.63 -24.93
C LYS A 107 -50.36 -7.02 -26.34
N LYS A 108 -49.06 -6.81 -26.63
CA LYS A 108 -48.16 -7.77 -27.31
C LYS A 108 -46.70 -7.26 -27.33
N GLU A 109 -45.79 -8.01 -26.71
CA GLU A 109 -44.34 -7.93 -26.93
C GLU A 109 -43.98 -8.26 -28.39
N PRO A 110 -42.79 -7.83 -28.85
CA PRO A 110 -41.79 -8.84 -29.16
C PRO A 110 -40.35 -8.46 -28.74
N THR A 111 -39.72 -9.38 -28.02
CA THR A 111 -38.33 -9.84 -28.11
C THR A 111 -37.36 -9.11 -29.07
N SER A 112 -36.23 -8.62 -28.53
CA SER A 112 -34.97 -8.44 -29.29
C SER A 112 -33.72 -8.66 -28.41
N LYS A 113 -33.19 -9.88 -28.54
CA LYS A 113 -31.77 -10.27 -28.74
C LYS A 113 -30.66 -9.55 -27.95
N GLN A 114 -30.03 -10.34 -27.06
CA GLN A 114 -28.67 -10.16 -26.53
C GLN A 114 -27.60 -10.10 -27.64
N PRO A 115 -26.50 -9.37 -27.42
CA PRO A 115 -25.18 -9.70 -27.95
C PRO A 115 -24.25 -10.20 -26.83
N THR A 116 -23.70 -11.37 -27.08
CA THR A 116 -22.66 -12.08 -26.33
C THR A 116 -21.27 -11.44 -26.53
N MET A 117 -20.34 -11.78 -25.61
CA MET A 117 -18.87 -11.66 -25.68
C MET A 117 -18.31 -10.30 -25.18
N MET A 118 -17.30 -10.20 -24.29
CA MET A 118 -16.06 -10.97 -24.18
C MET A 118 -15.55 -11.02 -22.72
N ILE A 119 -15.03 -12.17 -22.31
CA ILE A 119 -14.21 -12.34 -21.11
C ILE A 119 -12.78 -11.93 -21.45
N MET A 120 -12.24 -10.92 -20.78
CA MET A 120 -10.81 -10.60 -20.80
C MET A 120 -10.08 -11.45 -19.76
N LYS A 121 -9.37 -12.50 -20.22
CA LYS A 121 -8.29 -13.15 -19.47
C LYS A 121 -6.98 -12.81 -20.16
N ASN A 122 -6.18 -11.93 -19.55
CA ASN A 122 -4.83 -11.66 -20.02
C ASN A 122 -3.93 -12.82 -19.57
N LYS A 123 -3.51 -13.59 -20.57
CA LYS A 123 -2.61 -14.73 -20.50
C LYS A 123 -1.16 -14.23 -20.58
N SER A 124 -0.32 -14.84 -19.75
CA SER A 124 1.13 -14.73 -19.74
C SER A 124 1.73 -15.05 -21.11
N ILE A 125 2.67 -14.22 -21.56
CA ILE A 125 3.49 -14.45 -22.74
C ILE A 125 4.86 -14.94 -22.25
N SER A 126 5.10 -16.22 -22.48
CA SER A 126 6.42 -16.83 -22.58
C SER A 126 6.72 -16.96 -24.08
N ALA A 127 7.85 -16.41 -24.54
CA ALA A 127 8.81 -17.08 -25.43
C ALA A 127 9.74 -16.07 -26.15
N LYS A 128 11.04 -16.36 -26.04
CA LYS A 128 12.07 -16.36 -27.08
C LYS A 128 12.53 -15.04 -27.72
N SER A 129 13.83 -14.82 -27.47
CA SER A 129 14.91 -14.51 -28.42
C SER A 129 14.91 -13.16 -29.14
N SER A 130 15.89 -12.33 -28.79
CA SER A 130 16.70 -11.56 -29.75
C SER A 130 17.92 -10.94 -29.06
N LYS A 131 19.12 -11.42 -29.41
CA LYS A 131 20.39 -10.68 -29.25
C LYS A 131 20.68 -9.95 -30.57
N PRO A 132 21.25 -8.74 -30.52
CA PRO A 132 22.15 -8.28 -31.58
C PRO A 132 23.54 -7.87 -31.05
N SER A 133 24.56 -8.39 -31.72
CA SER A 133 25.82 -7.76 -32.15
C SER A 133 26.54 -6.68 -31.32
N LYS A 134 27.78 -7.05 -30.92
CA LYS A 134 29.04 -6.29 -30.70
C LYS A 134 29.37 -5.26 -31.82
N PRO A 135 30.44 -4.40 -31.75
CA PRO A 135 31.75 -4.57 -31.06
C PRO A 135 32.42 -3.30 -30.44
N SER A 136 33.61 -3.50 -29.85
CA SER A 136 34.78 -2.57 -29.73
C SER A 136 35.33 -2.53 -28.29
N SER A 137 36.41 -3.27 -27.98
CA SER A 137 37.82 -2.82 -27.93
C SER A 137 38.28 -2.53 -26.49
N GLY A 138 39.30 -3.25 -26.01
CA GLY A 138 39.92 -2.99 -24.69
C GLY A 138 40.67 -4.20 -24.10
N ASN A 139 41.94 -4.33 -24.47
CA ASN A 139 42.92 -5.31 -24.00
C ASN A 139 42.93 -5.55 -22.47
N ARG A 140 42.96 -6.82 -22.04
CA ARG A 140 44.07 -7.40 -21.23
C ARG A 140 43.88 -8.90 -20.95
N LYS A 141 45.04 -9.56 -20.84
CA LYS A 141 45.32 -11.00 -20.90
C LYS A 141 44.63 -11.83 -19.81
N ILE A 142 44.19 -13.02 -20.22
CA ILE A 142 43.81 -14.15 -19.38
C ILE A 142 45.09 -14.83 -18.91
N GLN A 143 45.29 -14.92 -17.60
CA GLN A 143 46.09 -15.98 -16.98
C GLN A 143 45.13 -16.88 -16.22
N GLN A 144 45.19 -18.17 -16.55
CA GLN A 144 44.56 -19.24 -15.81
C GLN A 144 45.25 -19.35 -14.44
N LYS A 145 44.50 -19.21 -13.36
CA LYS A 145 44.93 -19.66 -12.04
C LYS A 145 43.86 -20.60 -11.48
N ALA A 146 44.25 -21.86 -11.37
CA ALA A 146 43.51 -22.94 -10.74
C ALA A 146 43.25 -22.62 -9.25
N PRO A 147 42.21 -23.22 -8.62
CA PRO A 147 41.75 -22.80 -7.31
C PRO A 147 42.77 -23.17 -6.25
N GLN A 148 43.30 -22.17 -5.54
CA GLN A 148 44.12 -22.38 -4.36
C GLN A 148 43.18 -22.77 -3.21
N THR A 149 43.18 -24.06 -2.89
CA THR A 149 42.72 -24.59 -1.61
C THR A 149 43.54 -23.96 -0.49
N ALA A 150 42.86 -23.21 0.36
CA ALA A 150 43.41 -22.57 1.53
C ALA A 150 43.79 -23.61 2.59
N VAL A 151 45.08 -23.94 2.65
CA VAL A 151 45.75 -24.44 3.86
C VAL A 151 47.20 -23.97 3.76
N ASP A 152 47.42 -22.70 4.12
CA ASP A 152 48.76 -22.10 4.11
C ASP A 152 48.92 -21.29 5.41
N ASP A 153 49.19 -22.04 6.47
CA ASP A 153 49.58 -21.49 7.78
C ASP A 153 50.67 -22.42 8.36
N VAL A 154 51.78 -22.52 7.63
CA VAL A 154 53.05 -23.05 8.13
C VAL A 154 54.14 -22.10 7.64
N ALA A 155 54.72 -21.33 8.55
CA ALA A 155 55.88 -20.51 8.28
C ALA A 155 57.07 -21.42 7.91
N ILE A 156 57.43 -21.44 6.63
CA ILE A 156 58.69 -22.02 6.16
C ILE A 156 59.76 -20.93 6.34
N PRO A 157 60.75 -21.09 7.23
CA PRO A 157 61.85 -20.15 7.35
C PRO A 157 62.59 -20.01 6.00
N GLU A 158 62.82 -18.77 5.58
CA GLU A 158 63.36 -18.36 4.26
C GLU A 158 64.80 -18.85 3.97
N ASP A 159 65.40 -19.69 4.81
CA ASP A 159 66.82 -20.08 4.77
C ASP A 159 67.08 -21.49 4.18
N PHE A 160 66.09 -22.08 3.49
CA PHE A 160 66.17 -23.45 2.92
C PHE A 160 66.07 -23.52 1.40
N GLY A 161 66.20 -22.39 0.69
CA GLY A 161 66.15 -22.32 -0.78
C GLY A 161 67.20 -23.16 -1.51
N ASP A 162 68.28 -23.55 -0.84
CA ASP A 162 69.40 -24.31 -1.43
C ASP A 162 69.50 -25.78 -0.95
N PHE A 163 68.50 -26.28 -0.23
CA PHE A 163 68.50 -27.68 0.23
C PHE A 163 68.11 -28.64 -0.91
N SER A 164 69.10 -29.09 -1.68
CA SER A 164 68.94 -30.22 -2.60
C SER A 164 69.18 -31.52 -1.83
N LEU A 165 68.12 -32.28 -1.60
CA LEU A 165 68.17 -33.62 -1.00
C LEU A 165 69.20 -34.50 -1.72
N ALA A 166 69.32 -34.38 -3.05
CA ALA A 166 70.29 -35.11 -3.84
C ALA A 166 71.75 -34.78 -3.47
N LYS A 167 72.08 -33.51 -3.21
CA LYS A 167 73.43 -33.12 -2.75
C LYS A 167 73.74 -33.68 -1.37
N THR A 168 72.75 -33.72 -0.50
CA THR A 168 72.90 -34.30 0.85
C THR A 168 73.12 -35.80 0.77
N ILE A 169 72.36 -36.51 -0.07
CA ILE A 169 72.52 -37.95 -0.30
C ILE A 169 73.92 -38.26 -0.85
N SER A 170 74.38 -37.58 -1.92
CA SER A 170 75.74 -37.80 -2.43
C SER A 170 76.83 -37.50 -1.40
N LYS A 171 76.68 -36.46 -0.57
CA LYS A 171 77.65 -36.17 0.51
C LYS A 171 77.68 -37.25 1.59
N ILE A 172 76.59 -37.97 1.80
CA ILE A 172 76.53 -39.07 2.76
C ILE A 172 77.13 -40.33 2.12
N GLU A 173 76.77 -40.63 0.88
CA GLU A 173 77.33 -41.77 0.13
C GLU A 173 78.86 -41.66 -0.02
N ASP A 174 79.40 -40.48 -0.33
CA ASP A 174 80.86 -40.24 -0.37
C ASP A 174 81.53 -40.46 0.99
N ARG A 175 80.85 -40.14 2.11
CA ARG A 175 81.41 -40.33 3.46
C ARG A 175 81.32 -41.76 3.95
N VAL A 176 80.31 -42.50 3.49
CA VAL A 176 80.10 -43.90 3.88
C VAL A 176 80.95 -44.85 3.02
N GLY A 177 81.37 -44.42 1.82
CA GLY A 177 82.31 -45.18 0.97
C GLY A 177 83.76 -45.19 1.48
N ASP A 178 84.20 -44.14 2.20
CA ASP A 178 85.62 -43.95 2.58
C ASP A 178 85.98 -44.51 3.98
N ASP A 179 85.00 -44.75 4.87
CA ASP A 179 85.26 -45.21 6.25
C ASP A 179 85.17 -46.75 6.42
N LEU A 180 85.07 -47.50 5.32
CA LEU A 180 85.00 -48.96 5.30
C LEU A 180 86.27 -49.63 4.73
N THR A 181 87.44 -49.00 4.90
CA THR A 181 88.73 -49.66 4.65
C THR A 181 89.17 -50.41 5.89
N GLU A 182 88.82 -51.69 5.87
CA GLU A 182 89.21 -52.78 6.74
C GLU A 182 90.73 -53.06 6.61
N GLU A 183 91.59 -52.12 7.02
CA GLU A 183 93.04 -52.27 6.78
C GLU A 183 93.97 -51.54 7.77
N HIS A 184 93.69 -51.56 9.09
CA HIS A 184 94.76 -51.34 10.09
C HIS A 184 94.41 -51.81 11.51
N LEU A 185 94.04 -53.09 11.67
CA LEU A 185 94.01 -53.73 12.99
C LEU A 185 95.13 -54.78 13.06
N GLN A 186 96.36 -54.37 12.76
CA GLN A 186 97.53 -55.08 13.27
C GLN A 186 97.63 -54.70 14.75
N ASP A 187 96.88 -55.44 15.55
CA ASP A 187 96.84 -55.32 16.99
C ASP A 187 98.25 -55.66 17.53
N ASP A 188 99.09 -54.64 17.71
CA ASP A 188 100.36 -54.75 18.43
C ASP A 188 100.00 -55.08 19.89
N ILE A 189 99.81 -56.38 20.12
CA ILE A 189 99.47 -56.97 21.42
C ILE A 189 100.53 -56.56 22.46
N MET A 190 101.77 -56.34 22.02
CA MET A 190 102.89 -55.87 22.81
C MET A 190 103.51 -54.61 22.19
N PRO A 191 103.87 -53.58 23.00
CA PRO A 191 104.75 -52.52 22.53
C PRO A 191 106.03 -53.15 21.98
N SER A 192 106.65 -52.59 20.95
CA SER A 192 107.92 -53.06 20.35
C SER A 192 109.08 -53.29 21.35
N ALA A 193 108.95 -52.85 22.61
CA ALA A 193 109.83 -53.18 23.74
C ALA A 193 109.51 -54.53 24.43
N GLY A 194 108.55 -55.30 23.92
CA GLY A 194 108.03 -56.52 24.52
C GLY A 194 109.01 -57.69 24.46
N ASP A 195 109.85 -57.75 23.42
CA ASP A 195 110.76 -58.86 23.17
C ASP A 195 111.99 -58.88 24.11
N GLU A 196 112.33 -57.74 24.74
CA GLU A 196 113.44 -57.63 25.72
C GLU A 196 112.98 -57.87 27.18
N MET A 197 111.67 -58.00 27.39
CA MET A 197 111.07 -58.13 28.71
C MET A 197 110.93 -59.62 29.08
N GLY A 198 111.48 -60.04 30.23
CA GLY A 198 111.35 -61.43 30.70
C GLY A 198 109.89 -61.88 30.79
N ALA A 199 109.59 -63.16 30.58
CA ALA A 199 108.23 -63.71 30.50
C ALA A 199 107.32 -63.26 31.66
N GLU A 200 107.85 -63.14 32.88
CA GLU A 200 107.11 -62.64 34.03
C GLU A 200 106.65 -61.17 33.87
N ALA A 201 107.51 -60.33 33.30
CA ALA A 201 107.21 -58.92 33.07
C ALA A 201 106.26 -58.73 31.88
N GLN A 202 106.34 -59.55 30.82
CA GLN A 202 105.30 -59.64 29.77
C GLN A 202 103.93 -60.03 30.36
N ILE A 203 103.88 -61.04 31.24
CA ILE A 203 102.63 -61.44 31.92
C ILE A 203 102.09 -60.30 32.79
N ARG A 204 102.94 -59.56 33.52
CA ARG A 204 102.52 -58.39 34.31
C ARG A 204 101.93 -57.29 33.42
N PHE A 205 102.57 -56.99 32.29
CA PHE A 205 102.07 -56.02 31.32
C PHE A 205 100.71 -56.44 30.74
N LEU A 206 100.58 -57.68 30.26
CA LEU A 206 99.33 -58.21 29.72
C LEU A 206 98.21 -58.21 30.77
N LYS A 207 98.50 -58.58 32.02
CA LYS A 207 97.52 -58.50 33.13
C LYS A 207 97.08 -57.06 33.40
N ALA A 208 98.00 -56.08 33.33
CA ALA A 208 97.68 -54.68 33.49
C ALA A 208 96.83 -54.17 32.31
N LYS A 209 97.20 -54.48 31.06
CA LYS A 209 96.42 -54.15 29.86
C LYS A 209 95.02 -54.76 29.93
N LEU A 210 94.89 -56.02 30.36
CA LEU A 210 93.59 -56.68 30.56
C LEU A 210 92.76 -55.98 31.63
N ARG A 211 93.35 -55.57 32.78
CA ARG A 211 92.64 -54.79 33.79
C ARG A 211 92.15 -53.44 33.25
N VAL A 212 93.03 -52.70 32.56
CA VAL A 212 92.67 -51.42 31.93
C VAL A 212 91.54 -51.62 30.92
N MET A 213 91.62 -52.64 30.06
CA MET A 213 90.56 -52.97 29.11
C MET A 213 89.26 -53.40 29.80
N GLN A 214 89.32 -54.15 30.91
CA GLN A 214 88.15 -54.53 31.68
C GLN A 214 87.50 -53.33 32.37
N GLU A 215 88.29 -52.42 32.92
CA GLU A 215 87.82 -51.16 33.49
C GLU A 215 87.18 -50.27 32.42
N GLU A 216 87.78 -50.17 31.24
CA GLU A 216 87.22 -49.40 30.13
C GLU A 216 85.94 -50.06 29.56
N LEU A 217 85.89 -51.39 29.48
CA LEU A 217 84.66 -52.12 29.12
C LEU A 217 83.55 -51.86 30.15
N ASN A 218 83.86 -51.92 31.45
CA ASN A 218 82.89 -51.64 32.51
C ASN A 218 82.43 -50.17 32.46
N ARG A 219 83.35 -49.22 32.19
CA ARG A 219 83.05 -47.80 32.02
C ARG A 219 82.15 -47.55 30.82
N LEU A 220 82.48 -48.14 29.66
CA LEU A 220 81.69 -48.05 28.44
C LEU A 220 80.32 -48.70 28.63
N SER A 221 80.26 -49.88 29.27
CA SER A 221 79.00 -50.56 29.63
C SER A 221 78.11 -49.68 30.51
N TYR A 222 78.68 -49.07 31.56
CA TYR A 222 77.96 -48.13 32.42
C TYR A 222 77.48 -46.90 31.65
N ALA A 223 78.32 -46.34 30.77
CA ALA A 223 77.95 -45.21 29.93
C ALA A 223 76.84 -45.56 28.93
N CYS A 224 76.89 -46.75 28.30
CA CYS A 224 75.84 -47.28 27.43
C CYS A 224 74.53 -47.43 28.19
N ASN A 225 74.52 -48.12 29.34
CA ASN A 225 73.32 -48.28 30.15
C ASN A 225 72.71 -46.93 30.56
N LYS A 226 73.55 -45.98 30.97
CA LYS A 226 73.09 -44.61 31.30
C LYS A 226 72.49 -43.90 30.09
N LYS A 227 73.07 -44.07 28.91
CA LYS A 227 72.56 -43.50 27.66
C LYS A 227 71.26 -44.18 27.22
N ASP A 228 71.10 -45.48 27.45
CA ASP A 228 69.86 -46.22 27.18
C ASP A 228 68.73 -45.75 28.11
N ASP A 229 69.02 -45.54 29.40
CA ASP A 229 68.06 -44.96 30.34
C ASP A 229 67.65 -43.53 29.94
N GLU A 230 68.63 -42.67 29.62
CA GLU A 230 68.36 -41.32 29.09
C GLU A 230 67.51 -41.37 27.82
N ASN A 231 67.82 -42.26 26.88
CA ASN A 231 67.08 -42.44 25.63
C ASN A 231 65.65 -42.94 25.87
N SER A 232 65.46 -43.87 26.79
CA SER A 232 64.14 -44.34 27.23
C SER A 232 63.29 -43.18 27.80
N THR A 233 63.88 -42.35 28.66
CA THR A 233 63.17 -41.18 29.21
C THR A 233 62.84 -40.12 28.16
N LEU A 234 63.76 -39.85 27.21
CA LEU A 234 63.52 -38.92 26.10
C LEU A 234 62.44 -39.44 25.16
N THR A 235 62.44 -40.75 24.86
CA THR A 235 61.42 -41.40 24.04
C THR A 235 60.04 -41.30 24.68
N SER A 236 59.94 -41.52 25.99
CA SER A 236 58.67 -41.33 26.73
C SER A 236 58.18 -39.89 26.65
N LYS A 237 59.05 -38.90 26.88
CA LYS A 237 58.69 -37.48 26.79
C LYS A 237 58.26 -37.07 25.38
N LEU A 238 58.93 -37.59 24.36
CA LEU A 238 58.59 -37.34 22.96
C LEU A 238 57.17 -37.87 22.66
N LYS A 239 56.86 -39.09 23.10
CA LYS A 239 55.52 -39.67 22.99
C LYS A 239 54.45 -38.82 23.69
N ASP A 240 54.70 -38.39 24.93
CA ASP A 240 53.77 -37.54 25.69
C ASP A 240 53.50 -36.20 24.96
N LEU A 241 54.55 -35.58 24.39
CA LEU A 241 54.44 -34.35 23.61
C LEU A 241 53.70 -34.56 22.27
N GLU A 242 53.90 -35.68 21.61
CA GLU A 242 53.15 -36.05 20.39
C GLU A 242 51.66 -36.27 20.68
N GLU A 243 51.33 -36.93 21.80
CA GLU A 243 49.95 -37.11 22.25
C GLU A 243 49.28 -35.77 22.58
N GLU A 244 49.97 -34.86 23.29
CA GLU A 244 49.43 -33.53 23.58
C GLU A 244 49.32 -32.67 22.31
N ARG A 245 50.29 -32.75 21.38
CA ARG A 245 50.18 -32.09 20.07
C ARG A 245 48.94 -32.56 19.31
N ALA A 246 48.69 -33.87 19.27
CA ALA A 246 47.49 -34.42 18.63
C ALA A 246 46.20 -33.96 19.34
N ARG A 247 46.20 -33.87 20.67
CA ARG A 247 45.06 -33.37 21.45
C ARG A 247 44.77 -31.89 21.19
N LEU A 248 45.81 -31.06 21.18
CA LEU A 248 45.71 -29.63 20.87
C LEU A 248 45.25 -29.43 19.42
N GLN A 249 45.79 -30.19 18.46
CA GLN A 249 45.38 -30.10 17.06
C GLN A 249 43.89 -30.44 16.87
N ARG A 250 43.37 -31.48 17.54
CA ARG A 250 41.93 -31.78 17.53
C ARG A 250 41.11 -30.64 18.13
N THR A 251 41.58 -30.05 19.24
CA THR A 251 40.89 -28.93 19.90
C THR A 251 40.85 -27.69 19.01
N THR A 252 41.97 -27.35 18.36
CA THR A 252 42.05 -26.25 17.39
C THR A 252 41.08 -26.46 16.22
N ASN A 253 41.02 -27.67 15.65
CA ASN A 253 40.09 -27.97 14.55
C ASN A 253 38.62 -27.82 14.95
N ILE A 254 38.27 -28.25 16.18
CA ILE A 254 36.91 -28.08 16.72
C ILE A 254 36.59 -26.59 16.91
N GLN A 255 37.50 -25.82 17.51
CA GLN A 255 37.33 -24.39 17.72
C GLN A 255 37.23 -23.63 16.39
N GLN A 256 38.04 -23.98 15.40
CA GLN A 256 37.99 -23.41 14.05
C GLN A 256 36.61 -23.64 13.41
N THR A 257 36.10 -24.87 13.46
CA THR A 257 34.75 -25.21 12.97
C THR A 257 33.66 -24.44 13.73
N GLN A 258 33.82 -24.25 15.05
CA GLN A 258 32.87 -23.48 15.86
C GLN A 258 32.90 -21.99 15.51
N VAL A 259 34.06 -21.40 15.27
CA VAL A 259 34.21 -19.99 14.85
C VAL A 259 33.57 -19.78 13.48
N GLU A 260 33.81 -20.67 12.52
CA GLU A 260 33.19 -20.61 11.19
C GLU A 260 31.67 -20.71 11.27
N LYS A 261 31.14 -21.62 12.09
CA LYS A 261 29.69 -21.73 12.34
C LYS A 261 29.11 -20.45 12.93
N GLN A 262 29.77 -19.83 13.91
CA GLN A 262 29.29 -18.58 14.52
C GLN A 262 29.37 -17.40 13.55
N LYS A 263 30.43 -17.32 12.72
CA LYS A 263 30.53 -16.33 11.64
C LYS A 263 29.39 -16.48 10.63
N ALA A 264 29.10 -17.70 10.20
CA ALA A 264 27.99 -17.97 9.27
C ALA A 264 26.63 -17.56 9.85
N LEU A 265 26.34 -17.87 11.12
CA LEU A 265 25.12 -17.46 11.80
C LEU A 265 25.02 -15.93 11.97
N ALA A 266 26.14 -15.26 12.26
CA ALA A 266 26.18 -13.80 12.36
C ALA A 266 25.92 -13.13 11.01
N GLU A 267 26.52 -13.64 9.92
CA GLU A 267 26.27 -13.14 8.56
C GLU A 267 24.82 -13.37 8.13
N GLU A 268 24.24 -14.54 8.42
CA GLU A 268 22.83 -14.83 8.10
C GLU A 268 21.89 -13.87 8.84
N SER A 269 22.14 -13.64 10.14
CA SER A 269 21.40 -12.67 10.94
C SER A 269 21.54 -11.24 10.40
N SER A 270 22.76 -10.83 10.01
CA SER A 270 23.00 -9.52 9.37
C SER A 270 22.23 -9.36 8.07
N ARG A 271 22.30 -10.34 7.16
CA ARG A 271 21.56 -10.34 5.89
C ARG A 271 20.05 -10.27 6.11
N LYS A 272 19.53 -10.99 7.11
CA LYS A 272 18.10 -10.93 7.49
C LYS A 272 17.72 -9.55 8.02
N SER A 273 18.55 -8.96 8.88
CA SER A 273 18.35 -7.61 9.41
C SER A 273 18.36 -6.56 8.30
N GLU A 274 19.32 -6.61 7.39
CA GLU A 274 19.41 -5.74 6.22
C GLU A 274 18.18 -5.89 5.31
N GLY A 275 17.75 -7.12 5.04
CA GLY A 275 16.55 -7.40 4.25
C GLY A 275 15.26 -6.87 4.90
N LEU A 276 15.13 -6.95 6.22
CA LEU A 276 14.02 -6.35 6.97
C LEU A 276 14.10 -4.82 6.95
N GLN A 277 15.29 -4.23 7.08
CA GLN A 277 15.49 -2.79 7.00
C GLN A 277 15.12 -2.23 5.62
N GLN A 278 15.46 -2.94 4.55
CA GLN A 278 15.05 -2.59 3.18
C GLN A 278 13.53 -2.66 3.01
N GLN A 279 12.86 -3.69 3.54
CA GLN A 279 11.40 -3.79 3.52
C GLN A 279 10.72 -2.68 4.32
N MET A 280 11.25 -2.33 5.50
CA MET A 280 10.76 -1.21 6.29
C MET A 280 10.88 0.12 5.54
N ALA A 281 12.02 0.36 4.88
CA ALA A 281 12.23 1.56 4.07
C ALA A 281 11.27 1.61 2.85
N ALA A 282 11.03 0.47 2.19
CA ALA A 282 10.10 0.36 1.08
C ALA A 282 8.65 0.63 1.52
N LEU A 283 8.19 0.00 2.61
CA LEU A 283 6.86 0.21 3.18
C LEU A 283 6.66 1.64 3.68
N GLN A 284 7.69 2.27 4.26
CA GLN A 284 7.63 3.67 4.66
C GLN A 284 7.44 4.59 3.44
N LYS A 285 8.17 4.36 2.35
CA LYS A 285 8.02 5.11 1.09
C LYS A 285 6.64 4.92 0.47
N GLU A 286 6.11 3.69 0.48
CA GLU A 286 4.75 3.40 0.01
C GLU A 286 3.69 4.10 0.85
N LEU A 287 3.82 4.09 2.18
CA LEU A 287 2.92 4.78 3.10
C LEU A 287 2.95 6.31 2.90
N GLU A 288 4.12 6.89 2.65
CA GLU A 288 4.23 8.30 2.30
C GLU A 288 3.58 8.62 0.94
N SER A 289 3.76 7.75 -0.06
CA SER A 289 3.08 7.87 -1.36
C SER A 289 1.56 7.83 -1.21
N MET A 290 1.04 6.84 -0.48
CA MET A 290 -0.40 6.68 -0.21
C MET A 290 -0.97 7.86 0.58
N LYS A 291 -0.21 8.43 1.53
CA LYS A 291 -0.64 9.66 2.22
C LYS A 291 -0.73 10.87 1.29
N ARG A 292 0.16 10.99 0.30
CA ARG A 292 0.11 12.07 -0.71
C ARG A 292 -1.08 11.90 -1.63
N THR A 293 -1.33 10.69 -2.15
CA THR A 293 -2.49 10.42 -3.00
C THR A 293 -3.80 10.61 -2.25
N PHE A 294 -3.89 10.20 -0.98
CA PHE A 294 -5.05 10.46 -0.13
C PHE A 294 -5.33 11.96 0.06
N LYS A 295 -4.30 12.77 0.33
CA LYS A 295 -4.45 14.23 0.45
C LYS A 295 -4.93 14.86 -0.86
N GLN A 296 -4.39 14.41 -1.99
CA GLN A 296 -4.84 14.88 -3.30
C GLN A 296 -6.30 14.49 -3.55
N ALA A 297 -6.67 13.24 -3.29
CA ALA A 297 -8.04 12.75 -3.42
C ALA A 297 -9.02 13.51 -2.51
N ALA A 298 -8.63 13.79 -1.26
CA ALA A 298 -9.44 14.57 -0.32
C ALA A 298 -9.65 16.02 -0.80
N SER A 299 -8.61 16.65 -1.36
CA SER A 299 -8.74 17.99 -1.95
C SER A 299 -9.65 17.99 -3.18
N THR A 300 -9.51 17.01 -4.07
CA THR A 300 -10.41 16.87 -5.23
C THR A 300 -11.84 16.59 -4.80
N HIS A 301 -12.05 15.77 -3.76
CA HIS A 301 -13.37 15.44 -3.23
C HIS A 301 -14.05 16.69 -2.66
N SER A 302 -13.34 17.47 -1.84
CA SER A 302 -13.85 18.75 -1.32
C SER A 302 -14.22 19.73 -2.45
N ALA A 303 -13.39 19.83 -3.50
CA ALA A 303 -13.72 20.66 -4.66
C ALA A 303 -14.96 20.19 -5.41
N THR A 304 -15.15 18.87 -5.56
CA THR A 304 -16.36 18.30 -6.18
C THR A 304 -17.60 18.48 -5.31
N GLU A 305 -17.48 18.39 -3.99
CA GLU A 305 -18.57 18.60 -3.02
C GLU A 305 -19.06 20.05 -3.07
N VAL A 306 -18.14 21.03 -3.11
CA VAL A 306 -18.50 22.45 -3.29
C VAL A 306 -19.23 22.68 -4.61
N ARG A 307 -18.75 22.08 -5.71
CA ARG A 307 -19.42 22.18 -7.02
C ARG A 307 -20.81 21.55 -7.01
N LEU A 308 -20.96 20.39 -6.36
CA LEU A 308 -22.23 19.70 -6.21
C LEU A 308 -23.23 20.55 -5.41
N ASN A 309 -22.81 21.08 -4.25
CA ASN A 309 -23.67 21.93 -3.42
C ASN A 309 -24.14 23.16 -4.17
N ARG A 310 -23.25 23.82 -4.92
CA ARG A 310 -23.63 24.94 -5.80
C ARG A 310 -24.66 24.53 -6.86
N ALA A 311 -24.48 23.38 -7.52
CA ALA A 311 -25.43 22.88 -8.51
C ALA A 311 -26.79 22.54 -7.87
N LEU A 312 -26.80 21.99 -6.66
CA LEU A 312 -28.03 21.72 -5.90
C LEU A 312 -28.75 23.01 -5.49
N GLU A 313 -28.02 24.04 -5.04
CA GLU A 313 -28.57 25.36 -4.74
C GLU A 313 -29.19 26.01 -5.99
N GLU A 314 -28.50 25.95 -7.14
CA GLU A 314 -29.01 26.45 -8.42
C GLU A 314 -30.25 25.67 -8.88
N ALA A 315 -30.29 24.35 -8.69
CA ALA A 315 -31.46 23.51 -8.99
C ALA A 315 -32.66 23.85 -8.09
N GLU A 316 -32.46 24.03 -6.79
CA GLU A 316 -33.55 24.44 -5.88
C GLU A 316 -34.02 25.87 -6.16
N LYS A 317 -33.12 26.78 -6.55
CA LYS A 317 -33.48 28.13 -6.98
C LYS A 317 -34.36 28.12 -8.24
N THR A 318 -34.01 27.34 -9.26
CA THR A 318 -34.80 27.24 -10.49
C THR A 318 -36.15 26.56 -10.24
N LYS A 319 -36.20 25.51 -9.42
CA LYS A 319 -37.44 24.85 -8.99
C LYS A 319 -38.37 25.80 -8.22
N THR A 320 -37.85 26.61 -7.31
CA THR A 320 -38.66 27.61 -6.58
C THR A 320 -39.16 28.72 -7.51
N GLN A 321 -38.35 29.19 -8.47
CA GLN A 321 -38.78 30.13 -9.50
C GLN A 321 -39.87 29.54 -10.40
N LEU A 322 -39.73 28.29 -10.82
CA LEU A 322 -40.73 27.57 -11.62
C LEU A 322 -42.06 27.45 -10.87
N ASN A 323 -42.03 27.10 -9.58
CA ASN A 323 -43.23 27.02 -8.76
C ASN A 323 -43.90 28.38 -8.59
N LYS A 324 -43.13 29.46 -8.38
CA LYS A 324 -43.66 30.84 -8.34
C LYS A 324 -44.31 31.23 -9.65
N LEU A 325 -43.69 30.91 -10.79
CA LEU A 325 -44.25 31.19 -12.11
C LEU A 325 -45.55 30.42 -12.34
N LYS A 326 -45.58 29.11 -12.03
CA LYS A 326 -46.80 28.28 -12.12
C LYS A 326 -47.94 28.84 -11.27
N GLN A 327 -47.66 29.27 -10.04
CA GLN A 327 -48.67 29.88 -9.17
C GLN A 327 -49.15 31.22 -9.74
N SER A 328 -48.24 32.08 -10.18
CA SER A 328 -48.59 33.36 -10.81
C SER A 328 -49.44 33.18 -12.07
N THR A 329 -49.15 32.18 -12.91
CA THR A 329 -49.96 31.85 -14.10
C THR A 329 -51.36 31.39 -13.70
N LYS A 330 -51.48 30.55 -12.66
CA LYS A 330 -52.78 30.11 -12.13
C LYS A 330 -53.60 31.28 -11.59
N ASP A 331 -52.96 32.19 -10.86
CA ASP A 331 -53.61 33.37 -10.30
C ASP A 331 -54.07 34.34 -11.40
N LEU A 332 -53.24 34.59 -12.43
CA LEU A 332 -53.62 35.39 -13.61
C LEU A 332 -54.79 34.78 -14.36
N SER A 333 -54.76 33.46 -14.63
CA SER A 333 -55.87 32.75 -15.27
C SER A 333 -57.17 32.85 -14.46
N SER A 334 -57.08 32.76 -13.12
CA SER A 334 -58.24 32.96 -12.24
C SER A 334 -58.77 34.40 -12.28
N GLN A 335 -57.88 35.40 -12.30
CA GLN A 335 -58.28 36.81 -12.42
C GLN A 335 -58.92 37.11 -13.77
N GLU A 336 -58.37 36.57 -14.86
CA GLU A 336 -58.95 36.68 -16.20
C GLU A 336 -60.34 36.04 -16.26
N HIS A 337 -60.52 34.85 -15.67
CA HIS A 337 -61.82 34.19 -15.59
C HIS A 337 -62.85 35.05 -14.83
N GLN A 338 -62.49 35.59 -13.67
CA GLN A 338 -63.35 36.51 -12.90
C GLN A 338 -63.68 37.79 -13.68
N LYS A 339 -62.71 38.37 -14.39
CA LYS A 339 -62.92 39.56 -15.23
C LYS A 339 -63.87 39.27 -16.39
N ILE A 340 -63.70 38.13 -17.05
CA ILE A 340 -64.59 37.67 -18.12
C ILE A 340 -66.01 37.47 -17.58
N GLU A 341 -66.17 36.82 -16.43
CA GLU A 341 -67.47 36.60 -15.79
C GLU A 341 -68.16 37.92 -15.43
N ALA A 342 -67.42 38.88 -14.86
CA ALA A 342 -67.93 40.21 -14.53
C ALA A 342 -68.40 40.97 -15.78
N LEU A 343 -67.59 40.98 -16.85
CA LEU A 343 -67.96 41.60 -18.13
C LEU A 343 -69.18 40.92 -18.76
N GLN A 344 -69.28 39.59 -18.68
CA GLN A 344 -70.46 38.85 -19.16
C GLN A 344 -71.72 39.18 -18.34
N ALA A 345 -71.61 39.37 -17.03
CA ALA A 345 -72.73 39.79 -16.19
C ALA A 345 -73.20 41.22 -16.52
N GLU A 346 -72.26 42.15 -16.72
CA GLU A 346 -72.55 43.51 -17.15
C GLU A 346 -73.16 43.56 -18.56
N ASN A 347 -72.62 42.80 -19.50
CA ASN A 347 -73.15 42.72 -20.87
C ASN A 347 -74.60 42.21 -20.86
N ARG A 348 -74.89 41.14 -20.12
CA ARG A 348 -76.27 40.65 -19.90
C ARG A 348 -77.17 41.72 -19.28
N LYS A 349 -76.67 42.57 -18.37
CA LYS A 349 -77.45 43.67 -17.78
C LYS A 349 -77.75 44.75 -18.83
N LEU A 350 -76.75 45.17 -19.60
CA LEU A 350 -76.90 46.16 -20.66
C LEU A 350 -77.86 45.69 -21.76
N GLU A 351 -77.80 44.41 -22.13
CA GLU A 351 -78.75 43.82 -23.10
C GLU A 351 -80.19 43.88 -22.59
N ARG A 352 -80.45 43.57 -21.32
CA ARG A 352 -81.78 43.71 -20.71
C ARG A 352 -82.26 45.16 -20.73
N GLN A 353 -81.42 46.10 -20.29
CA GLN A 353 -81.76 47.53 -20.31
C GLN A 353 -82.04 48.04 -21.73
N LYS A 354 -81.23 47.63 -22.72
CA LYS A 354 -81.46 47.92 -24.13
C LYS A 354 -82.80 47.36 -24.61
N ALA A 355 -83.14 46.13 -24.24
CA ALA A 355 -84.42 45.50 -24.60
C ALA A 355 -85.61 46.25 -23.99
N GLU A 356 -85.53 46.61 -22.71
CA GLU A 356 -86.55 47.41 -22.01
C GLU A 356 -86.74 48.79 -22.68
N LEU A 357 -85.64 49.47 -23.01
CA LEU A 357 -85.67 50.76 -23.69
C LEU A 357 -86.32 50.65 -25.09
N ILE A 358 -85.98 49.62 -25.88
CA ILE A 358 -86.61 49.35 -27.18
C ILE A 358 -88.12 49.12 -27.02
N VAL A 359 -88.54 48.36 -26.01
CA VAL A 359 -89.97 48.15 -25.71
C VAL A 359 -90.64 49.48 -25.34
N GLY A 360 -89.99 50.32 -24.54
CA GLY A 360 -90.44 51.67 -24.20
C GLY A 360 -90.66 52.54 -25.44
N PHE A 361 -89.66 52.62 -26.34
CA PHE A 361 -89.75 53.36 -27.60
C PHE A 361 -90.89 52.85 -28.49
N LYS A 362 -91.07 51.53 -28.61
CA LYS A 362 -92.18 50.94 -29.37
C LYS A 362 -93.55 51.35 -28.81
N LYS A 363 -93.69 51.41 -27.47
CA LYS A 363 -94.92 51.90 -26.82
C LYS A 363 -95.14 53.39 -27.10
N GLN A 364 -94.09 54.22 -27.00
CA GLN A 364 -94.17 55.65 -27.32
C GLN A 364 -94.55 55.90 -28.79
N LEU A 365 -93.99 55.16 -29.74
CA LEU A 365 -94.36 55.24 -31.15
C LEU A 365 -95.85 54.94 -31.36
N LYS A 366 -96.37 53.85 -30.76
CA LYS A 366 -97.80 53.53 -30.81
C LYS A 366 -98.67 54.62 -30.20
N LEU A 367 -98.24 55.21 -29.08
CA LEU A 367 -98.95 56.33 -28.45
C LEU A 367 -98.97 57.56 -29.37
N ILE A 368 -97.86 57.90 -30.02
CA ILE A 368 -97.78 58.99 -31.00
C ILE A 368 -98.75 58.73 -32.16
N ASP A 369 -98.80 57.51 -32.69
CA ASP A 369 -99.73 57.15 -33.77
C ASP A 369 -101.20 57.29 -33.36
N ILE A 370 -101.54 56.85 -32.14
CA ILE A 370 -102.89 57.01 -31.56
C ILE A 370 -103.22 58.50 -31.40
N LEU A 371 -102.32 59.30 -30.82
CA LEU A 371 -102.53 60.74 -30.59
C LEU A 371 -102.66 61.50 -31.91
N LYS A 372 -101.87 61.18 -32.94
CA LYS A 372 -102.00 61.76 -34.28
C LYS A 372 -103.36 61.43 -34.90
N ARG A 373 -103.83 60.19 -34.76
CA ARG A 373 -105.15 59.76 -35.22
C ARG A 373 -106.28 60.47 -34.45
N GLN A 374 -106.15 60.59 -33.14
CA GLN A 374 -107.10 61.34 -32.30
C GLN A 374 -107.13 62.83 -32.68
N LYS A 375 -105.97 63.46 -32.89
CA LYS A 375 -105.88 64.85 -33.37
C LYS A 375 -106.59 65.01 -34.71
N MET A 376 -106.35 64.10 -35.67
CA MET A 376 -107.04 64.10 -36.96
C MET A 376 -108.56 63.97 -36.81
N HIS A 377 -109.04 63.03 -35.98
CA HIS A 377 -110.47 62.87 -35.71
C HIS A 377 -111.07 64.11 -35.05
N TYR A 378 -110.35 64.74 -34.13
CA TYR A 378 -110.78 65.96 -33.46
C TYR A 378 -110.87 67.15 -34.42
N GLU A 379 -109.85 67.36 -35.26
CA GLU A 379 -109.86 68.40 -36.29
C GLU A 379 -111.00 68.18 -37.31
N ALA A 380 -111.24 66.94 -37.73
CA ALA A 380 -112.36 66.59 -38.59
C ALA A 380 -113.73 66.86 -37.93
N ALA A 381 -113.88 66.48 -36.66
CA ALA A 381 -115.10 66.75 -35.89
C ALA A 381 -115.33 68.26 -35.70
N LYS A 382 -114.28 69.04 -35.44
CA LYS A 382 -114.35 70.51 -35.33
C LYS A 382 -114.69 71.18 -36.66
N LEU A 383 -114.16 70.68 -37.78
CA LEU A 383 -114.51 71.18 -39.11
C LEU A 383 -115.98 70.86 -39.43
N LEU A 384 -116.43 69.65 -39.10
CA LEU A 384 -117.82 69.24 -39.28
C LEU A 384 -118.77 70.09 -38.44
N SER A 385 -118.46 70.36 -37.17
CA SER A 385 -119.28 71.22 -36.32
C SER A 385 -119.32 72.67 -36.84
N PHE A 386 -118.21 73.20 -37.37
CA PHE A 386 -118.21 74.51 -38.03
C PHE A 386 -119.10 74.53 -39.27
N THR A 387 -119.03 73.50 -40.12
CA THR A 387 -119.93 73.41 -41.28
C THR A 387 -121.39 73.22 -40.89
N GLU A 388 -121.67 72.50 -39.80
CA GLU A 388 -123.02 72.32 -39.27
C GLU A 388 -123.57 73.63 -38.69
N GLU A 389 -122.76 74.38 -37.93
CA GLU A 389 -123.11 75.72 -37.42
C GLU A 389 -123.37 76.72 -38.55
N GLU A 390 -122.52 76.77 -39.58
CA GLU A 390 -122.72 77.65 -40.74
C GLU A 390 -123.95 77.24 -41.57
N PHE A 391 -124.21 75.93 -41.71
CA PHE A 391 -125.42 75.42 -42.37
C PHE A 391 -126.69 75.79 -41.60
N MET A 392 -126.66 75.70 -40.26
CA MET A 392 -127.75 76.14 -39.38
C MET A 392 -128.00 77.65 -39.50
N LYS A 393 -126.95 78.48 -39.49
CA LYS A 393 -127.08 79.94 -39.71
C LYS A 393 -127.70 80.25 -41.08
N ALA A 394 -127.29 79.55 -42.14
CA ALA A 394 -127.87 79.74 -43.47
C ALA A 394 -129.35 79.36 -43.54
N LEU A 395 -129.80 78.36 -42.77
CA LEU A 395 -131.22 78.02 -42.62
C LEU A 395 -132.01 79.10 -41.85
N ASP A 396 -131.40 79.73 -40.85
CA ASP A 396 -132.05 80.80 -40.07
C ASP A 396 -132.07 82.17 -40.78
N TRP A 397 -131.17 82.43 -41.73
CA TRP A 397 -131.22 83.64 -42.59
C TRP A 397 -132.49 83.72 -43.46
N GLY A 398 -133.18 82.59 -43.68
CA GLY A 398 -134.49 82.56 -44.33
C GLY A 398 -135.65 82.98 -43.43
N LYS A 399 -135.45 83.09 -42.10
CA LYS A 399 -136.50 83.46 -41.14
C LYS A 399 -136.49 84.94 -40.75
N GLU A 400 -135.47 85.71 -41.15
CA GLU A 400 -135.42 87.17 -40.90
C GLU A 400 -135.79 88.04 -42.12
N VAL A 401 -136.17 87.45 -43.27
CA VAL A 401 -136.49 88.18 -44.52
C VAL A 401 -137.98 88.05 -44.95
N LEU A 402 -138.84 87.52 -44.08
CA LEU A 402 -140.31 87.52 -44.18
C LEU A 402 -140.91 87.82 -42.81
#